data_AF-A0A7Y2IHI6-F1
#
_entry.id   AF-A0A7Y2IHI6-F1
#
_cell.length_a   1.000
_cell.length_b   1.000
_cell.length_c   1.000
_cell.angle_alpha   90.00
_cell.angle_beta   90.00
_cell.angle_gamma   90.00
#
_symmetry.space_group_name_H-M   'P 1'
#
loop_
_entity.id
_entity.type
_entity.pdbx_description
1 polymer ?
#
loop_
_entity_poly.entity_id
_entity_poly.type
_entity_poly.pdbx_seq_one_letter_code
_entity_poly.pdbx_strand_id
1 'polypeptide(L)'
;MIVTIVRFPTSATASLDAATQMFAGSAATYLEVPGLLGKIYLRAEDGSVGGVYWWTERHHAEGKFTQEWRNGVTEKYGAPPIVEFFDAPVVVDSILGAVRTETPQVFHGQDTL
;
A
#
# COMPACT_ATOMS: atom_id res chain seq x y z
N MET A 1 -5.16 12.81 -4.66
CA MET A 1 -5.11 11.40 -4.21
C MET A 1 -3.93 11.15 -3.27
N ILE A 2 -3.95 10.07 -2.48
CA ILE A 2 -2.81 9.60 -1.66
C ILE A 2 -2.24 8.31 -2.24
N VAL A 3 -0.92 8.19 -2.25
CA VAL A 3 -0.21 6.92 -2.49
C VAL A 3 0.37 6.44 -1.17
N THR A 4 0.25 5.15 -0.87
CA THR A 4 1.03 4.54 0.20
C THR A 4 1.90 3.42 -0.34
N ILE A 5 3.15 3.37 0.10
CA ILE A 5 4.07 2.27 -0.15
C ILE A 5 4.22 1.49 1.15
N VAL A 6 3.95 0.20 1.09
CA VAL A 6 4.09 -0.73 2.21
C VAL A 6 5.20 -1.72 1.91
N ARG A 7 6.17 -1.83 2.82
CA ARG A 7 7.20 -2.87 2.79
C ARG A 7 7.00 -3.79 3.97
N PHE A 8 7.11 -5.09 3.76
CA PHE A 8 7.08 -6.09 4.82
C PHE A 8 8.51 -6.52 5.09
N PRO A 9 9.17 -6.00 6.14
CA PRO A 9 10.48 -6.48 6.52
C PRO A 9 10.30 -7.92 6.99
N THR A 10 10.82 -8.87 6.23
CA THR A 10 10.81 -10.27 6.63
C THR A 10 12.18 -10.86 6.29
N SER A 11 12.65 -11.79 7.11
CA SER A 11 13.85 -12.57 6.78
C SER A 11 13.59 -13.59 5.67
N ALA A 12 12.33 -13.87 5.36
CA ALA A 12 11.93 -14.84 4.34
C ALA A 12 11.75 -14.16 2.98
N THR A 13 12.70 -14.39 2.07
CA THR A 13 12.60 -13.96 0.68
C THR A 13 11.64 -14.86 -0.09
N ALA A 14 10.80 -14.28 -0.95
CA ALA A 14 9.85 -15.03 -1.75
C ALA A 14 10.28 -15.10 -3.23
N SER A 15 10.11 -16.26 -3.86
CA SER A 15 10.07 -16.35 -5.32
C SER A 15 8.83 -15.62 -5.84
N LEU A 16 8.83 -15.26 -7.13
CA LEU A 16 7.67 -14.58 -7.73
C LEU A 16 6.41 -15.44 -7.66
N ASP A 17 6.51 -16.75 -7.91
CA ASP A 17 5.38 -17.67 -7.84
C ASP A 17 4.83 -17.80 -6.41
N ALA A 18 5.70 -17.93 -5.41
CA ALA A 18 5.29 -18.00 -4.01
C ALA A 18 4.61 -16.70 -3.56
N ALA A 19 5.15 -15.55 -3.96
CA ALA A 19 4.56 -14.24 -3.69
C ALA A 19 3.17 -14.13 -4.34
N THR A 20 3.05 -14.51 -5.62
CA THR A 20 1.78 -14.48 -6.37
C THR A 20 0.70 -15.31 -5.68
N GLN A 21 1.01 -16.56 -5.30
CA GLN A 21 0.08 -17.44 -4.60
C GLN A 21 -0.35 -16.86 -3.25
N MET A 22 0.62 -16.36 -2.47
CA MET A 22 0.36 -15.73 -1.18
C MET A 22 -0.57 -14.52 -1.30
N PHE A 23 -0.40 -13.69 -2.32
CA PHE A 23 -1.17 -12.46 -2.48
C PHE A 23 -2.57 -12.70 -3.03
N ALA A 24 -2.70 -13.60 -4.02
CA ALA A 24 -3.97 -13.93 -4.66
C ALA A 24 -5.04 -14.36 -3.62
N GLY A 25 -4.64 -15.10 -2.59
CA GLY A 25 -5.55 -15.57 -1.54
C GLY A 25 -6.22 -14.46 -0.71
N SER A 26 -5.68 -13.24 -0.72
CA SER A 26 -6.24 -12.09 0.02
C SER A 26 -6.73 -10.95 -0.88
N ALA A 27 -6.43 -11.00 -2.18
CA ALA A 27 -6.61 -9.85 -3.07
C ALA A 27 -8.06 -9.39 -3.18
N ALA A 28 -9.02 -10.33 -3.25
CA ALA A 28 -10.45 -10.00 -3.38
C ALA A 28 -10.99 -9.16 -2.21
N THR A 29 -10.42 -9.31 -1.00
CA THR A 29 -10.83 -8.52 0.19
C THR A 29 -10.56 -7.02 0.04
N TYR A 30 -9.69 -6.62 -0.89
CA TYR A 30 -9.37 -5.21 -1.12
C TYR A 30 -10.41 -4.50 -1.98
N LEU A 31 -11.30 -5.22 -2.68
CA LEU A 31 -12.38 -4.61 -3.46
C LEU A 31 -13.37 -3.84 -2.57
N GLU A 32 -13.51 -4.28 -1.32
CA GLU A 32 -14.45 -3.71 -0.35
C GLU A 32 -13.81 -2.64 0.56
N VAL A 33 -12.54 -2.28 0.33
CA VAL A 33 -11.85 -1.29 1.19
C VAL A 33 -12.28 0.12 0.78
N PRO A 34 -12.93 0.89 1.68
CA PRO A 34 -13.42 2.23 1.35
C PRO A 34 -12.29 3.15 0.87
N GLY A 35 -12.56 3.87 -0.22
CA GLY A 35 -11.64 4.85 -0.80
C GLY A 35 -10.38 4.27 -1.45
N LEU A 36 -10.19 2.94 -1.48
CA LEU A 36 -9.09 2.31 -2.20
C LEU A 36 -9.41 2.30 -3.71
N LEU A 37 -8.58 2.99 -4.48
CA LEU A 37 -8.68 3.03 -5.95
C LEU A 37 -7.96 1.85 -6.60
N GLY A 38 -6.92 1.34 -5.95
CA GLY A 38 -6.23 0.15 -6.41
C GLY A 38 -5.03 -0.21 -5.54
N LYS A 39 -4.57 -1.44 -5.72
CA LYS A 39 -3.42 -1.99 -5.04
C LYS A 39 -2.59 -2.81 -6.01
N ILE A 40 -1.29 -2.55 -6.04
CA ILE A 40 -0.31 -3.39 -6.73
C ILE A 40 0.50 -4.12 -5.66
N TYR A 41 0.60 -5.43 -5.76
CA TYR A 41 1.49 -6.23 -4.93
C TYR A 41 2.90 -6.21 -5.50
N LEU A 42 3.91 -6.09 -4.63
CA LEU A 42 5.32 -5.98 -5.03
C LEU A 42 6.11 -7.20 -4.57
N ARG A 43 7.04 -7.63 -5.41
CA ARG A 43 8.17 -8.51 -5.08
C ARG A 43 9.43 -7.89 -5.70
N ALA A 44 10.38 -7.49 -4.87
CA ALA A 44 11.66 -6.91 -5.30
C ALA A 44 12.67 -7.99 -5.69
N GLU A 45 13.77 -7.62 -6.35
CA GLU A 45 14.80 -8.57 -6.84
C GLU A 45 15.35 -9.47 -5.73
N ASP A 46 15.62 -8.89 -4.56
CA ASP A 46 16.10 -9.58 -3.36
C ASP A 46 15.05 -10.52 -2.72
N GLY A 47 13.81 -10.53 -3.24
CA GLY A 47 12.70 -11.34 -2.74
C GLY A 47 11.94 -10.71 -1.59
N SER A 48 12.27 -9.50 -1.19
CA SER A 48 11.41 -8.71 -0.29
C SER A 48 10.08 -8.39 -0.97
N VAL A 49 9.05 -8.22 -0.15
CA VAL A 49 7.67 -8.06 -0.62
C VAL A 49 7.00 -6.82 -0.05
N GLY A 50 5.97 -6.35 -0.75
CA GLY A 50 5.26 -5.13 -0.36
C GLY A 50 4.00 -4.89 -1.16
N GLY A 51 3.54 -3.64 -1.14
CA GLY A 51 2.46 -3.18 -2.00
C GLY A 51 2.43 -1.67 -2.16
N VAL A 52 1.93 -1.21 -3.30
CA VAL A 52 1.57 0.18 -3.57
C VAL A 52 0.06 0.28 -3.57
N TYR A 53 -0.47 1.33 -2.95
CA TYR A 53 -1.90 1.56 -2.85
C TYR A 53 -2.21 2.99 -3.28
N TRP A 54 -3.33 3.16 -3.96
CA TRP A 54 -3.87 4.46 -4.34
C TRP A 54 -5.19 4.70 -3.65
N TRP A 55 -5.35 5.87 -3.06
CA TRP A 55 -6.49 6.22 -2.24
C TRP A 55 -7.12 7.52 -2.73
N THR A 56 -8.44 7.61 -2.66
CA THR A 56 -9.17 8.87 -2.91
C THR A 56 -8.68 9.97 -1.96
N GLU A 57 -8.61 9.65 -0.67
CA GLU A 57 -8.31 10.57 0.42
C GLU A 57 -7.44 9.92 1.49
N ARG A 58 -6.77 10.77 2.30
CA ARG A 58 -5.87 10.33 3.36
C ARG A 58 -6.56 9.53 4.46
N HIS A 59 -7.73 9.98 4.91
CA HIS A 59 -8.43 9.35 6.03
C HIS A 59 -8.82 7.89 5.74
N HIS A 60 -9.07 7.54 4.46
CA HIS A 60 -9.31 6.16 4.04
C HIS A 60 -8.06 5.28 4.20
N ALA A 61 -6.89 5.80 3.83
CA ALA A 61 -5.62 5.10 4.02
C ALA A 61 -5.31 4.91 5.52
N GLU A 62 -5.52 5.95 6.33
CA GLU A 62 -5.35 5.88 7.79
C GLU A 62 -6.32 4.89 8.44
N GLY A 63 -7.58 4.85 7.98
CA GLY A 63 -8.57 3.86 8.40
C GLY A 63 -8.20 2.42 8.04
N LYS A 64 -7.35 2.19 7.02
CA LYS A 64 -6.81 0.86 6.71
C LYS A 64 -5.61 0.50 7.57
N PHE A 65 -4.65 1.41 7.72
CA PHE A 65 -3.34 1.15 8.34
C PHE A 65 -3.35 1.37 9.86
N THR A 66 -4.37 0.81 10.53
CA THR A 66 -4.56 0.88 11.97
C THR A 66 -3.49 0.07 12.72
N GLN A 67 -3.40 0.29 14.04
CA GLN A 67 -2.53 -0.51 14.90
C GLN A 67 -2.88 -2.01 14.87
N GLU A 68 -4.18 -2.34 14.83
CA GLU A 68 -4.64 -3.73 14.73
C GLU A 68 -4.16 -4.39 13.44
N TRP A 69 -4.27 -3.68 12.31
CA TRP A 69 -3.73 -4.15 11.04
C TRP A 69 -2.21 -4.34 11.10
N ARG A 70 -1.46 -3.39 11.69
CA ARG A 70 -0.01 -3.51 11.86
C ARG A 70 0.36 -4.74 12.69
N ASN A 71 -0.38 -5.00 13.77
CA ASN A 71 -0.17 -6.17 14.63
C ASN A 71 -0.41 -7.47 13.85
N GLY A 72 -1.52 -7.58 13.12
CA GLY A 72 -1.82 -8.79 12.32
C GLY A 72 -0.80 -9.04 11.20
N VAL A 73 -0.29 -7.97 10.57
CA VAL A 73 0.82 -8.09 9.61
C VAL A 73 2.12 -8.50 10.30
N THR A 74 2.42 -7.94 11.47
CA THR A 74 3.61 -8.30 12.25
C THR A 74 3.60 -9.77 12.63
N GLU A 75 2.45 -10.29 13.08
CA GLU A 75 2.28 -11.71 13.39
C GLU A 75 2.49 -12.59 12.16
N LYS A 76 1.97 -12.17 10.99
CA LYS A 76 2.11 -12.92 9.74
C LYS A 76 3.54 -12.93 9.18
N TYR A 77 4.26 -11.82 9.26
CA TYR A 77 5.55 -11.63 8.57
C TYR A 77 6.77 -11.60 9.50
N GLY A 78 6.55 -11.60 10.82
CA GLY A 78 7.58 -11.63 11.86
C GLY A 78 8.18 -10.27 12.23
N ALA A 79 7.86 -9.21 11.49
CA ALA A 79 8.32 -7.85 11.80
C ALA A 79 7.25 -6.81 11.39
N PRO A 80 7.25 -5.61 12.02
CA PRO A 80 6.26 -4.60 11.72
C PRO A 80 6.40 -4.05 10.30
N PRO A 81 5.29 -3.85 9.57
CA PRO A 81 5.33 -3.25 8.25
C PRO A 81 5.79 -1.80 8.31
N ILE A 82 6.56 -1.39 7.32
CA ILE A 82 6.89 0.02 7.07
C ILE A 82 5.83 0.55 6.11
N VAL A 83 5.17 1.65 6.48
CA VAL A 83 4.13 2.29 5.67
C VAL A 83 4.52 3.74 5.48
N GLU A 84 4.75 4.13 4.23
CA GLU A 84 5.09 5.49 3.84
C GLU A 84 3.92 6.11 3.08
N PHE A 85 3.60 7.37 3.38
CA PHE A 85 2.50 8.12 2.79
C PHE A 85 3.06 9.22 1.89
N PHE A 86 2.46 9.36 0.70
CA PHE A 86 2.84 10.36 -0.28
C PHE A 86 1.58 11.07 -0.79
N ASP A 87 1.64 12.39 -0.84
CA ASP A 87 0.79 13.15 -1.75
C ASP A 87 1.19 12.83 -3.18
N ALA A 88 0.22 12.57 -4.04
CA ALA A 88 0.45 12.36 -5.46
C ALA A 88 -0.29 13.44 -6.27
N PRO A 89 0.28 14.65 -6.38
CA PRO A 89 -0.38 15.82 -6.95
C PRO A 89 -0.48 15.80 -8.48
N VAL A 90 0.23 14.90 -9.15
CA VAL A 90 0.20 14.75 -10.61
C VAL A 90 0.22 13.27 -10.96
N VAL A 91 -0.67 12.86 -11.85
CA VAL A 91 -0.75 11.48 -12.35
C VAL A 91 -0.68 11.50 -13.86
N VAL A 92 0.25 10.71 -14.40
CA VAL A 92 0.33 10.41 -15.83
C VAL A 92 -0.28 9.03 -16.04
N ASP A 93 -1.36 8.97 -16.79
CA ASP A 93 -2.08 7.74 -17.12
C ASP A 93 -2.00 7.51 -18.64
N SER A 94 -1.03 6.70 -19.06
CA SER A 94 -0.83 6.38 -20.48
C SER A 94 -1.90 5.44 -21.04
N ILE A 95 -2.64 4.73 -20.18
CA ILE A 95 -3.75 3.86 -20.63
C ILE A 95 -4.92 4.73 -21.08
N LEU A 96 -5.19 5.80 -20.32
CA LEU A 96 -6.23 6.78 -20.66
C LEU A 96 -5.72 7.93 -21.54
N GLY A 97 -4.41 8.02 -21.79
CA GLY A 97 -3.80 9.11 -22.56
C GLY A 97 -3.94 10.48 -21.87
N ALA A 98 -3.92 10.50 -20.54
CA ALA A 98 -4.24 11.69 -19.75
C ALA A 98 -3.13 12.05 -18.74
N VAL A 99 -3.01 13.34 -18.47
CA VAL A 99 -2.30 13.86 -17.30
C VAL A 99 -3.32 14.58 -16.44
N ARG A 100 -3.40 14.21 -15.17
CA ARG A 100 -4.28 14.87 -14.20
C ARG A 100 -3.50 15.45 -13.05
N THR A 101 -3.97 16.58 -12.54
CA THR A 101 -3.48 17.15 -11.29
C THR A 101 -4.49 16.86 -10.19
N GLU A 102 -3.96 16.64 -9.00
CA GLU A 102 -4.70 16.30 -7.80
C GLU A 102 -4.39 17.38 -6.76
N THR A 103 -5.41 17.82 -6.02
CA THR A 103 -5.17 18.74 -4.91
C THR A 103 -4.40 17.98 -3.81
N PRO A 104 -3.22 18.49 -3.39
CA PRO A 104 -2.48 17.89 -2.26
C PRO A 104 -3.37 17.78 -1.04
N GLN A 105 -3.32 16.64 -0.35
CA GLN A 105 -4.06 16.46 0.88
C GLN A 105 -3.14 16.93 2.01
N VAL A 106 -3.42 18.10 2.57
CA VAL A 106 -2.57 18.72 3.60
C VAL A 106 -2.22 17.69 4.68
N PHE A 107 -0.92 17.43 4.86
CA PHE A 107 -0.43 16.77 6.07
C PHE A 107 -0.75 17.69 7.24
N HIS A 108 -1.90 17.48 7.89
CA HIS A 108 -2.10 18.01 9.23
C HIS A 108 -1.14 17.24 10.12
N GLY A 109 0.09 17.74 10.23
CA GLY A 109 1.15 17.09 10.95
C GLY A 109 0.71 16.86 12.38
N GLN A 110 0.64 15.58 12.77
CA GLN A 110 0.96 15.14 14.11
C GLN A 110 1.69 13.81 14.01
N ASP A 111 2.89 13.82 14.57
CA ASP A 111 3.64 12.70 15.12
C ASP A 111 3.79 11.46 14.23
N THR A 112 5.01 11.37 13.69
CA THR A 112 5.69 10.10 13.39
C THR A 112 5.34 9.05 14.44
N LEU A 113 4.73 7.96 13.96
CA LEU A 113 4.64 6.66 14.63
C LEU A 113 5.99 6.22 15.20
#